data_AF-A0A167SXB3-F1
#
_entry.id   AF-A0A167SXB3-F1
#
_cell.length_a   1.000
_cell.length_b   1.000
_cell.length_c   1.000
_cell.angle_alpha   90.00
_cell.angle_beta   90.00
_cell.angle_gamma   90.00
#
_symmetry.space_group_name_H-M   'P 1'
#
loop_
_entity.id
_entity.type
_entity.pdbx_description
1 polymer ?
#
loop_
_entity_poly.entity_id
_entity_poly.type
_entity_poly.pdbx_seq_one_letter_code
_entity_poly.pdbx_strand_id
1 'polypeptide(L)'
;MKLGDKVLFYHSNCKLPGIAAFAEVSKEAHPDYTAWDTSHPYYDAKTDKANPKWFMVEVTLSSRAKNFVPLALMRLIAASTDAPNEVSYIGGEGVQAIKAMALVNRGRLSVQRVNDEAWSIVELMAEKGGWEDMTFGKGKAISGNKETPKVGG
;
A
#
# COMPACT_ATOMS: atom_id res chain seq x y z
N MET A 1 -7.72 10.79 11.59
CA MET A 1 -6.46 11.34 11.07
C MET A 1 -6.35 12.78 11.51
N LYS A 2 -5.15 13.23 11.79
CA LYS A 2 -4.78 14.57 12.24
C LYS A 2 -3.95 15.29 11.20
N LEU A 3 -3.93 16.62 11.27
CA LEU A 3 -3.12 17.44 10.38
C LEU A 3 -1.64 17.00 10.46
N GLY A 4 -1.02 16.76 9.30
CA GLY A 4 0.36 16.27 9.21
C GLY A 4 0.53 14.75 9.37
N ASP A 5 -0.53 13.99 9.65
CA ASP A 5 -0.44 12.52 9.61
C ASP A 5 0.01 12.07 8.22
N LYS A 6 0.99 11.15 8.17
CA LYS A 6 1.51 10.62 6.93
C LYS A 6 0.58 9.55 6.32
N VAL A 7 0.56 9.48 4.99
CA VAL A 7 -0.34 8.62 4.22
C VAL A 7 0.45 7.88 3.14
N LEU A 8 0.29 6.56 3.09
CA LEU A 8 0.71 5.76 1.93
C LEU A 8 -0.40 5.78 0.87
N PHE A 9 -0.12 6.34 -0.31
CA PHE A 9 -1.07 6.41 -1.40
C PHE A 9 -1.04 5.13 -2.23
N TYR A 10 -2.11 4.34 -2.14
CA TYR A 10 -2.20 3.00 -2.72
C TYR A 10 -3.08 2.97 -3.98
N HIS A 11 -2.53 2.44 -5.08
CA HIS A 11 -3.31 2.12 -6.28
C HIS A 11 -4.03 0.80 -6.08
N SER A 12 -5.36 0.86 -5.96
CA SER A 12 -6.24 -0.31 -5.93
C SER A 12 -6.90 -0.55 -7.29
N ASN A 13 -7.47 -1.74 -7.50
CA ASN A 13 -8.29 -2.07 -8.66
C ASN A 13 -7.65 -1.75 -10.03
N CYS A 14 -6.36 -2.02 -10.19
CA CYS A 14 -5.62 -1.84 -11.44
C CYS A 14 -4.78 -3.08 -11.77
N LYS A 15 -4.12 -3.08 -12.94
CA LYS A 15 -3.30 -4.22 -13.39
C LYS A 15 -2.17 -4.55 -12.41
N LEU A 16 -1.56 -3.52 -11.82
CA LEU A 16 -0.46 -3.65 -10.87
C LEU A 16 -0.76 -2.81 -9.61
N PRO A 17 -1.45 -3.39 -8.61
CA PRO A 17 -1.79 -2.68 -7.38
C PRO A 17 -0.59 -2.58 -6.43
N GLY A 18 -0.51 -1.52 -5.64
CA GLY A 18 0.65 -1.24 -4.78
C GLY A 18 0.74 0.22 -4.33
N ILE A 19 1.78 0.53 -3.55
CA ILE A 19 2.05 1.88 -3.04
C ILE A 19 2.76 2.68 -4.13
N ALA A 20 2.18 3.82 -4.50
CA ALA A 20 2.65 4.67 -5.59
C ALA A 20 3.23 6.01 -5.12
N ALA A 21 2.84 6.49 -3.94
CA ALA A 21 3.25 7.79 -3.43
C ALA A 21 3.10 7.88 -1.90
N PHE A 22 3.71 8.92 -1.36
CA PHE A 22 3.57 9.38 0.01
C PHE A 22 2.83 10.71 0.00
N ALA A 23 1.90 10.87 0.94
CA ALA A 23 1.10 12.06 1.11
C ALA A 23 1.00 12.40 2.60
N GLU A 24 0.44 13.56 2.90
CA GLU A 24 0.15 14.01 4.25
C GLU A 24 -1.27 14.54 4.34
N VAL A 25 -1.89 14.43 5.52
CA VAL A 25 -3.20 15.03 5.76
C VAL A 25 -3.06 16.54 5.87
N SER A 26 -3.69 17.25 4.93
CA SER A 26 -3.71 18.71 4.86
C SER A 26 -5.00 19.32 5.42
N LYS A 27 -6.03 18.49 5.66
CA LYS A 27 -7.24 18.88 6.39
C LYS A 27 -7.85 17.70 7.12
N GLU A 28 -8.18 17.92 8.40
CA GLU A 28 -8.85 16.90 9.23
C GLU A 28 -10.26 16.56 8.69
N ALA A 29 -10.83 15.51 9.28
CA ALA A 29 -12.11 14.96 8.86
C ALA A 29 -13.22 16.02 8.87
N HIS A 30 -13.97 16.10 7.78
CA HIS A 30 -15.14 16.96 7.62
C HIS A 30 -16.19 16.24 6.77
N PRO A 31 -17.46 16.67 6.81
CA PRO A 31 -18.52 16.01 6.06
C PRO A 31 -18.20 15.92 4.57
N ASP A 32 -18.36 14.73 4.00
CA ASP A 32 -18.21 14.51 2.57
C ASP A 32 -19.46 15.04 1.86
N TYR A 33 -19.33 16.21 1.23
CA TYR A 33 -20.45 16.86 0.55
C TYR A 33 -20.90 16.10 -0.70
N THR A 34 -20.07 15.22 -1.27
CA THR A 34 -20.41 14.46 -2.47
C THR A 34 -21.49 13.42 -2.21
N ALA A 35 -21.68 13.02 -0.95
CA ALA A 35 -22.75 12.12 -0.54
C ALA A 35 -24.16 12.75 -0.68
N TRP A 36 -24.27 14.07 -0.84
CA TRP A 36 -25.55 14.77 -1.05
C TRP A 36 -25.82 15.16 -2.51
N ASP A 37 -24.85 14.93 -3.41
CA ASP A 37 -25.00 15.25 -4.83
C ASP A 37 -25.61 14.07 -5.58
N THR A 38 -26.85 14.21 -6.04
CA THR A 38 -27.61 13.14 -6.72
C THR A 38 -26.99 12.68 -8.03
N SER A 39 -26.06 13.44 -8.60
CA SER A 39 -25.33 13.07 -9.82
C SER A 39 -24.03 12.31 -9.53
N HIS A 40 -23.56 12.31 -8.28
CA HIS A 40 -22.28 11.73 -7.91
C HIS A 40 -22.38 10.21 -7.68
N PRO A 41 -21.38 9.40 -8.09
CA PRO A 41 -21.40 7.94 -7.91
C PRO A 41 -21.53 7.46 -6.46
N TYR A 42 -21.19 8.32 -5.49
CA TYR A 42 -21.25 8.03 -4.05
C TYR A 42 -22.39 8.76 -3.33
N TYR A 43 -23.41 9.21 -4.06
CA TYR A 43 -24.65 9.75 -3.47
C TYR A 43 -25.29 8.77 -2.47
N ASP A 44 -25.74 9.29 -1.32
CA ASP A 44 -26.51 8.53 -0.33
C ASP A 44 -27.75 9.34 0.10
N ALA A 45 -28.92 8.94 -0.43
CA ALA A 45 -30.21 9.57 -0.12
C ALA A 45 -30.60 9.54 1.37
N LYS A 46 -29.92 8.75 2.21
CA LYS A 46 -30.23 8.58 3.63
C LYS A 46 -29.34 9.43 4.54
N THR A 47 -28.36 10.16 4.02
CA THR A 47 -27.53 11.07 4.82
C THR A 47 -28.04 12.49 4.70
N ASP A 48 -28.08 13.23 5.80
CA ASP A 48 -28.48 14.63 5.83
C ASP A 48 -27.32 15.52 6.29
N LYS A 49 -27.46 16.84 6.10
CA LYS A 49 -26.40 17.82 6.41
C LYS A 49 -26.24 18.11 7.90
N ALA A 50 -27.30 17.92 8.69
CA ALA A 50 -27.28 18.17 10.13
C ALA A 50 -26.64 17.00 10.89
N ASN A 51 -26.73 15.78 10.34
CA ASN A 51 -26.16 14.57 10.89
C ASN A 51 -25.48 13.71 9.79
N PRO A 52 -24.32 14.16 9.27
CA PRO A 52 -23.63 13.47 8.18
C PRO A 52 -23.12 12.09 8.58
N LYS A 53 -23.31 11.10 7.71
CA LYS A 53 -22.75 9.74 7.88
C LYS A 53 -21.34 9.60 7.33
N TRP A 54 -21.04 10.34 6.27
CA TRP A 54 -19.81 10.21 5.49
C TRP A 54 -18.89 11.39 5.76
N PHE A 55 -17.61 11.09 5.94
CA PHE A 55 -16.57 12.05 6.20
C PHE A 55 -15.39 11.79 5.29
N MET A 56 -14.71 12.86 4.88
CA MET A 56 -13.50 12.80 4.09
C MET A 56 -12.40 13.65 4.75
N VAL A 57 -11.17 13.44 4.30
CA VAL A 57 -10.01 14.27 4.62
C VAL A 57 -9.44 14.83 3.33
N GLU A 58 -8.70 15.92 3.42
CA GLU A 58 -7.86 16.36 2.30
C GLU A 58 -6.44 15.89 2.55
N VAL A 59 -5.78 15.44 1.47
CA VAL A 59 -4.37 15.03 1.50
C VAL A 59 -3.61 15.81 0.45
N THR A 60 -2.38 16.19 0.79
CA THR A 60 -1.44 16.80 -0.15
C THR A 60 -0.39 15.76 -0.52
N LEU A 61 -0.08 15.66 -1.81
CA LEU A 61 1.00 14.81 -2.30
C LEU A 61 2.33 15.33 -1.75
N SER A 62 3.07 14.48 -1.03
CA SER A 62 4.40 14.81 -0.53
C SER A 62 5.46 14.41 -1.56
N SER A 63 5.43 13.15 -2.01
CA SER A 63 6.37 12.64 -3.02
C SER A 63 5.82 11.39 -3.71
N ARG A 64 6.30 11.10 -4.92
CA ARG A 64 6.08 9.80 -5.56
C ARG A 64 7.07 8.79 -4.97
N ALA A 65 6.66 7.53 -4.86
CA ALA A 65 7.58 6.47 -4.50
C ALA A 65 8.62 6.33 -5.62
N LYS A 66 9.91 6.40 -5.27
CA LYS A 66 11.01 6.25 -6.22
C LYS A 66 10.93 4.90 -6.94
N ASN A 67 10.66 3.85 -6.17
CA ASN A 67 10.30 2.52 -6.66
C ASN A 67 8.86 2.21 -6.23
N PHE A 68 7.99 1.89 -7.21
CA PHE A 68 6.64 1.44 -6.91
C PHE A 68 6.68 0.13 -6.12
N VAL A 69 5.98 0.07 -4.98
CA VAL A 69 5.99 -1.11 -4.08
C VAL A 69 4.76 -1.98 -4.36
N PRO A 70 4.89 -3.12 -5.07
CA PRO A 70 3.73 -3.91 -5.49
C PRO A 70 3.09 -4.64 -4.31
N LEU A 71 1.76 -4.77 -4.32
CA LEU A 71 1.05 -5.61 -3.35
C LEU A 71 1.56 -7.06 -3.35
N ALA A 72 1.91 -7.58 -4.53
CA ALA A 72 2.42 -8.94 -4.66
C ALA A 72 3.76 -9.13 -3.91
N LEU A 73 4.63 -8.13 -3.90
CA LEU A 73 5.87 -8.14 -3.11
C LEU A 73 5.56 -8.11 -1.61
N MET A 74 4.69 -7.20 -1.15
CA MET A 74 4.30 -7.15 0.26
C MET A 74 3.65 -8.45 0.74
N ARG A 75 2.85 -9.11 -0.11
CA ARG A 75 2.28 -10.43 0.19
C ARG A 75 3.32 -11.55 0.21
N LEU A 76 4.32 -11.50 -0.68
CA LEU A 76 5.44 -12.43 -0.66
C LEU A 76 6.19 -12.30 0.68
N ILE A 77 6.57 -11.08 1.05
CA ILE A 77 7.24 -10.78 2.32
C ILE A 77 6.41 -11.30 3.50
N ALA A 78 5.12 -10.98 3.55
CA ALA A 78 4.23 -11.40 4.64
C ALA A 78 4.07 -12.94 4.76
N ALA A 79 4.26 -13.67 3.66
CA ALA A 79 4.21 -15.12 3.62
C ALA A 79 5.56 -15.80 3.94
N SER A 80 6.66 -15.06 3.94
CA SER A 80 8.00 -15.57 4.20
C SER A 80 8.32 -15.63 5.69
N THR A 81 9.23 -16.53 6.06
CA THR A 81 9.85 -16.57 7.40
C THR A 81 10.95 -15.51 7.51
N ASP A 82 11.74 -15.35 6.45
CA ASP A 82 12.88 -14.44 6.34
C ASP A 82 12.71 -13.48 5.16
N ALA A 83 13.49 -12.40 5.16
CA ALA A 83 13.44 -11.42 4.08
C ALA A 83 13.88 -12.07 2.76
N PRO A 84 13.07 -11.99 1.67
CA PRO A 84 13.51 -12.41 0.34
C PRO A 84 14.81 -11.71 -0.09
N ASN A 85 15.61 -12.36 -0.93
CA ASN A 85 16.95 -11.86 -1.32
C ASN A 85 16.91 -10.42 -1.87
N GLU A 86 15.91 -10.13 -2.71
CA GLU A 86 15.64 -8.85 -3.36
C GLU A 86 15.41 -7.70 -2.36
N VAL A 87 14.90 -8.03 -1.17
CA VAL A 87 14.61 -7.08 -0.09
C VAL A 87 15.30 -7.47 1.21
N SER A 88 16.42 -8.20 1.14
CA SER A 88 17.15 -8.72 2.31
C SER A 88 17.52 -7.62 3.32
N TYR A 89 17.66 -6.38 2.85
CA TYR A 89 17.93 -5.19 3.64
C TYR A 89 16.82 -4.81 4.64
N ILE A 90 15.61 -5.37 4.55
CA ILE A 90 14.54 -5.12 5.55
C ILE A 90 14.70 -5.99 6.81
N GLY A 91 15.47 -7.08 6.74
CA GLY A 91 15.68 -8.01 7.84
C GLY A 91 14.41 -8.71 8.34
N GLY A 92 14.55 -9.52 9.39
CA GLY A 92 13.43 -10.24 10.00
C GLY A 92 12.38 -9.31 10.63
N GLU A 93 12.81 -8.20 11.21
CA GLU A 93 11.90 -7.18 11.76
C GLU A 93 11.05 -6.54 10.66
N GLY A 94 11.63 -6.25 9.50
CA GLY A 94 10.88 -5.74 8.35
C GLY A 94 9.84 -6.72 7.82
N VAL A 95 10.16 -8.01 7.82
CA VAL A 95 9.18 -9.07 7.50
C VAL A 95 7.99 -9.02 8.46
N GLN A 96 8.25 -8.95 9.78
CA GLN A 96 7.17 -8.89 10.77
C GLN A 96 6.33 -7.61 10.65
N ALA A 97 6.97 -6.47 10.39
CA ALA A 97 6.29 -5.20 10.20
C ALA A 97 5.31 -5.25 9.02
N ILE A 98 5.76 -5.74 7.85
CA ILE A 98 4.88 -5.91 6.68
C ILE A 98 3.78 -6.94 6.94
N LYS A 99 4.13 -8.06 7.59
CA LYS A 99 3.18 -9.11 7.95
C LYS A 99 2.08 -8.62 8.88
N ALA A 100 2.35 -7.64 9.74
CA ALA A 100 1.37 -7.06 10.65
C ALA A 100 0.39 -6.08 9.97
N MET A 101 0.68 -5.60 8.75
CA MET A 101 -0.15 -4.60 8.08
C MET A 101 -1.57 -5.13 7.82
N ALA A 102 -2.58 -4.27 8.02
CA ALA A 102 -3.96 -4.59 7.63
C ALA A 102 -4.08 -4.87 6.12
N LEU A 103 -3.20 -4.29 5.29
CA LEU A 103 -3.23 -4.41 3.83
C LEU A 103 -3.07 -5.84 3.34
N VAL A 104 -2.25 -6.64 4.04
CA VAL A 104 -2.00 -8.04 3.69
C VAL A 104 -2.93 -9.02 4.43
N ASN A 105 -3.53 -8.59 5.54
CA ASN A 105 -4.35 -9.44 6.42
C ASN A 105 -5.86 -9.25 6.28
N ARG A 106 -6.33 -8.07 5.86
CA ARG A 106 -7.75 -7.69 5.85
C ARG A 106 -8.18 -7.27 4.45
N GLY A 107 -9.01 -8.09 3.83
CA GLY A 107 -9.64 -7.73 2.56
C GLY A 107 -10.64 -6.58 2.72
N ARG A 108 -10.72 -5.72 1.70
CA ARG A 108 -11.79 -4.72 1.49
C ARG A 108 -11.84 -3.53 2.46
N LEU A 109 -10.80 -3.28 3.24
CA LEU A 109 -10.67 -2.04 4.00
C LEU A 109 -9.86 -1.01 3.19
N SER A 110 -10.48 0.11 2.78
CA SER A 110 -9.84 1.12 1.92
C SER A 110 -8.98 2.13 2.68
N VAL A 111 -9.30 2.40 3.95
CA VAL A 111 -8.53 3.29 4.84
C VAL A 111 -8.05 2.48 6.03
N GLN A 112 -6.74 2.47 6.24
CA GLN A 112 -6.09 1.57 7.20
C GLN A 112 -5.05 2.32 8.01
N ARG A 113 -4.89 1.95 9.28
CA ARG A 113 -3.77 2.41 10.09
C ARG A 113 -2.50 1.65 9.69
N VAL A 114 -1.39 2.38 9.60
CA VAL A 114 -0.04 1.84 9.43
C VAL A 114 0.73 2.29 10.68
N ASN A 115 1.47 1.37 11.32
CA ASN A 115 2.37 1.71 12.42
C ASN A 115 3.70 2.23 11.88
N ASP A 116 4.49 2.85 12.76
CA ASP A 116 5.73 3.51 12.39
C ASP A 116 6.74 2.52 11.81
N GLU A 117 6.79 1.28 12.32
CA GLU A 117 7.68 0.25 11.80
C GLU A 117 7.32 -0.11 10.34
N ALA A 118 6.03 -0.38 10.05
CA ALA A 118 5.63 -0.68 8.68
C ALA A 118 5.80 0.53 7.74
N TRP A 119 5.59 1.75 8.24
CA TRP A 119 5.89 2.97 7.49
C TRP A 119 7.35 3.00 7.06
N SER A 120 8.28 2.89 8.02
CA SER A 120 9.72 2.96 7.76
C SER A 120 10.18 1.88 6.80
N ILE A 121 9.62 0.67 6.88
CA ILE A 121 9.96 -0.42 5.96
C ILE A 121 9.43 -0.17 4.56
N VAL A 122 8.20 0.32 4.40
CA VAL A 122 7.67 0.69 3.07
C VAL A 122 8.45 1.84 2.45
N GLU A 123 8.82 2.84 3.25
CA GLU A 123 9.66 3.96 2.81
C GLU A 123 11.06 3.48 2.37
N LEU A 124 11.69 2.61 3.18
CA LEU A 124 12.98 2.00 2.84
C LEU A 124 12.93 1.17 1.55
N MET A 125 11.89 0.33 1.40
CA MET A 125 11.67 -0.43 0.17
C MET A 125 11.50 0.51 -1.03
N ALA A 126 10.62 1.50 -0.91
CA ALA A 126 10.38 2.48 -1.97
C ALA A 126 11.65 3.23 -2.40
N GLU A 127 12.57 3.50 -1.47
CA GLU A 127 13.85 4.15 -1.79
C GLU A 127 14.88 3.21 -2.43
N LYS A 128 14.98 1.97 -1.93
CA LYS A 128 16.02 1.02 -2.35
C LYS A 128 15.67 0.18 -3.59
N GLY A 129 14.41 -0.17 -3.79
CA GLY A 129 14.03 -1.06 -4.90
C GLY A 129 14.61 -2.46 -4.76
N GLY A 130 14.96 -3.10 -5.88
CA GLY A 130 15.59 -4.43 -5.92
C GLY A 130 14.71 -5.55 -6.49
N TRP A 131 13.52 -5.22 -7.00
CA TRP A 131 12.56 -6.17 -7.57
C TRP A 131 12.20 -5.86 -9.03
N GLU A 132 13.06 -5.12 -9.72
CA GLU A 132 12.87 -4.70 -11.12
C GLU A 132 12.76 -5.92 -12.05
N ASP A 133 13.53 -6.97 -11.75
CA ASP A 133 13.54 -8.23 -12.50
C ASP A 133 12.48 -9.23 -12.00
N MET A 134 11.71 -8.90 -10.96
CA MET A 134 10.65 -9.77 -10.48
C MET A 134 9.41 -9.67 -11.36
N THR A 135 8.83 -10.84 -11.66
CA THR A 135 7.55 -10.89 -12.36
C THR A 135 6.40 -11.06 -11.37
N PHE A 136 5.50 -10.08 -11.34
CA PHE A 136 4.30 -10.11 -10.51
C PHE A 136 3.09 -10.41 -11.39
N GLY A 137 2.74 -11.70 -11.52
CA GLY A 137 1.53 -12.14 -12.21
C GLY A 137 0.26 -11.81 -11.42
N LYS A 138 -0.93 -12.03 -12.00
CA LYS A 138 -2.22 -11.87 -11.30
C LYS A 138 -2.25 -12.73 -10.02
N GLY A 139 -1.94 -12.09 -8.89
CA GLY A 139 -2.10 -12.66 -7.55
C GLY A 139 -0.93 -13.46 -6.96
N LYS A 140 0.20 -13.64 -7.66
CA LYS A 140 1.41 -14.29 -7.09
C LYS A 140 2.70 -13.67 -7.65
N ALA A 141 3.67 -13.42 -6.77
CA ALA A 141 5.04 -13.16 -7.16
C ALA A 141 5.67 -14.47 -7.68
N ILE A 142 6.33 -14.42 -8.83
CA ILE A 142 7.13 -15.52 -9.37
C ILE A 142 8.56 -14.99 -9.47
N SER A 143 9.48 -15.55 -8.67
CA SER A 143 10.91 -15.23 -8.75
C SER A 143 11.45 -15.67 -10.11
N GLY A 144 12.09 -14.75 -10.85
CA GLY A 144 12.74 -15.05 -12.12
C GLY A 144 14.02 -15.88 -11.93
N ASN A 145 14.09 -16.97 -12.70
CA ASN A 145 15.22 -17.85 -13.02
C ASN A 145 16.03 -18.53 -11.89
N LYS A 146 15.81 -19.86 -11.74
CA LYS A 146 16.90 -20.80 -11.41
C LYS A 146 17.66 -21.09 -12.70
N GLU A 147 18.79 -20.43 -12.91
CA GLU A 147 19.80 -20.98 -13.82
C GLU A 147 20.38 -22.24 -13.17
N THR A 148 19.99 -23.40 -13.68
CA THR A 148 20.73 -24.65 -13.41
C THR A 148 22.03 -24.61 -14.21
N PRO A 149 23.19 -24.92 -13.61
CA PRO A 149 24.41 -25.09 -14.38
C PRO A 149 24.22 -26.27 -15.33
N LYS A 150 24.39 -26.03 -16.64
CA LYS A 150 24.60 -27.13 -17.59
C LYS A 150 25.90 -27.82 -17.21
N VAL A 151 25.81 -28.95 -16.54
CA VAL A 151 26.92 -29.90 -16.42
C VAL A 151 27.17 -30.43 -17.81
N GLY A 152 28.33 -30.10 -18.37
CA GLY A 152 28.79 -30.62 -19.65
C GLY A 152 29.01 -32.13 -19.59
N GLY A 153 28.67 -32.79 -20.69
CA GLY A 153 28.98 -34.16 -21.04
C GLY A 153 28.98 -34.28 -22.55
#